data_AF-A0A3M1H1X9-F1
#
_entry.id   AF-A0A3M1H1X9-F1
#
_cell.length_a   1.000
_cell.length_b   1.000
_cell.length_c   1.000
_cell.angle_alpha   90.00
_cell.angle_beta   90.00
_cell.angle_gamma   90.00
#
_symmetry.space_group_name_H-M   'P 1'
#
loop_
_entity.id
_entity.type
_entity.pdbx_description
1 polymer ?
#
loop_
_entity_poly.entity_id
_entity_poly.type
_entity_poly.pdbx_seq_one_letter_code
_entity_poly.pdbx_strand_id
1 'polypeptide(L)'
;MISCQGLIFAPVPTLTGRKNRARGKEAYMYKVFEIEHGNVEEKALVSSYKVGEFELPAITVGETGRGRELGILAVEYPDFNPKTSFNYLKFARVEKLSSGKFRLVKADKQEDDSKAIIVFRTPIGFRGSNEHTGDRNPAGFYCSSCKKEWGELKPEEGDRYPGCPQCGLATFLKRKFLPFPGEILVKGKIAQGDAGRMGSGQQIVALVPKDVVFRTNLSGRLYGKPSAFYYIFNGQKILAATWDERQAFGLF
;
A
#
# COMPACT_ATOMS: atom_id res chain seq x y z
N MET A 1 -59.71 -42.33 -48.41
CA MET A 1 -59.56 -41.44 -47.25
C MET A 1 -58.92 -42.23 -46.12
N ILE A 2 -57.61 -42.08 -45.92
CA ILE A 2 -56.89 -42.24 -44.65
C ILE A 2 -55.62 -41.40 -44.85
N SER A 3 -55.52 -40.36 -44.01
CA SER A 3 -54.46 -39.38 -43.93
C SER A 3 -53.79 -39.61 -42.57
N CYS A 4 -52.51 -39.96 -42.57
CA CYS A 4 -51.62 -39.96 -41.40
C CYS A 4 -50.23 -39.59 -41.94
N GLN A 5 -49.92 -38.29 -41.97
CA GLN A 5 -49.23 -37.53 -40.93
C GLN A 5 -47.72 -37.84 -40.86
N GLY A 6 -46.95 -36.82 -41.25
CA GLY A 6 -45.52 -36.87 -41.46
C GLY A 6 -44.71 -36.82 -40.17
N LEU A 7 -43.58 -37.51 -40.23
CA LEU A 7 -42.48 -37.41 -39.27
C LEU A 7 -41.79 -36.05 -39.42
N ILE A 8 -41.98 -35.18 -38.43
CA ILE A 8 -41.21 -33.95 -38.27
C ILE A 8 -39.90 -34.33 -37.58
N PHE A 9 -38.79 -34.29 -38.31
CA PHE A 9 -37.45 -34.34 -37.73
C PHE A 9 -37.19 -33.03 -36.98
N ALA A 10 -37.07 -33.09 -35.66
CA ALA A 10 -36.54 -31.98 -34.87
C ALA A 10 -35.06 -31.77 -35.23
N PRO A 11 -34.60 -30.53 -35.45
CA PRO A 11 -33.18 -30.27 -35.66
C PRO A 11 -32.39 -30.56 -34.38
N VAL A 12 -31.30 -31.30 -34.54
CA VAL A 12 -30.29 -31.53 -33.50
C VAL A 12 -29.78 -30.18 -33.02
N PRO A 13 -29.78 -29.87 -31.71
CA PRO A 13 -29.19 -28.65 -31.21
C PRO A 13 -27.68 -28.72 -31.45
N THR A 14 -27.20 -27.93 -32.41
CA THR A 14 -25.78 -27.63 -32.55
C THR A 14 -25.35 -26.96 -31.25
N LEU A 15 -24.59 -27.69 -30.44
CA LEU A 15 -23.82 -27.13 -29.33
C LEU A 15 -22.76 -26.19 -29.90
N THR A 16 -23.18 -25.00 -30.32
CA THR A 16 -22.27 -23.87 -30.43
C THR A 16 -21.91 -23.49 -29.00
N GLY A 17 -20.91 -24.18 -28.46
CA GLY A 17 -20.23 -23.80 -27.24
C GLY A 17 -19.71 -22.38 -27.43
N ARG A 18 -20.50 -21.39 -27.02
CA ARG A 18 -20.01 -20.06 -26.72
C ARG A 18 -18.96 -20.26 -25.64
N LYS A 19 -17.69 -20.28 -26.06
CA LYS A 19 -16.58 -19.99 -25.16
C LYS A 19 -16.89 -18.62 -24.57
N ASN A 20 -17.44 -18.60 -23.37
CA ASN A 20 -17.32 -17.47 -22.46
C ASN A 20 -15.82 -17.31 -22.23
N ARG A 21 -15.14 -16.62 -23.15
CA ARG A 21 -13.89 -15.94 -22.85
C ARG A 21 -14.27 -15.00 -21.73
N ALA A 22 -14.02 -15.41 -20.49
CA ALA A 22 -13.85 -14.49 -19.40
C ALA A 22 -13.02 -13.34 -19.97
N ARG A 23 -13.63 -12.14 -20.04
CA ARG A 23 -12.90 -10.92 -20.40
C ARG A 23 -11.64 -10.96 -19.55
N GLY A 24 -10.50 -11.22 -20.20
CA GLY A 24 -9.22 -11.17 -19.51
C GLY A 24 -9.19 -9.80 -18.86
N LYS A 25 -9.08 -9.75 -17.54
CA LYS A 25 -8.82 -8.48 -16.85
C LYS A 25 -7.66 -7.86 -17.59
N GLU A 26 -7.92 -6.75 -18.27
CA GLU A 26 -6.87 -5.98 -18.93
C GLU A 26 -5.80 -5.74 -17.88
N ALA A 27 -4.61 -6.22 -18.19
CA ALA A 27 -3.56 -6.31 -17.22
C ALA A 27 -2.81 -4.98 -17.26
N TYR A 28 -3.36 -4.01 -16.54
CA TYR A 28 -2.91 -2.63 -16.55
C TYR A 28 -1.46 -2.46 -16.09
N MET A 29 -0.73 -1.57 -16.77
CA MET A 29 0.66 -1.21 -16.45
C MET A 29 0.67 0.08 -15.62
N TYR A 30 1.14 -0.01 -14.39
CA TYR A 30 1.14 1.10 -13.43
C TYR A 30 2.54 1.67 -13.26
N LYS A 31 2.60 2.95 -12.87
CA LYS A 31 3.83 3.56 -12.36
C LYS A 31 4.23 2.95 -11.01
N VAL A 32 5.54 2.87 -10.79
CA VAL A 32 6.15 2.38 -9.56
C VAL A 32 6.85 3.55 -8.86
N PHE A 33 6.57 3.71 -7.57
CA PHE A 33 7.22 4.69 -6.72
C PHE A 33 7.83 4.01 -5.50
N GLU A 34 8.88 4.61 -4.95
CA GLU A 34 9.43 4.26 -3.65
C GLU A 34 9.31 5.46 -2.70
N ILE A 35 8.85 5.20 -1.48
CA ILE A 35 8.68 6.22 -0.45
C ILE A 35 9.53 5.85 0.76
N GLU A 36 10.40 6.78 1.15
CA GLU A 36 11.19 6.70 2.37
C GLU A 36 11.23 8.06 3.06
N HIS A 37 10.64 8.13 4.26
CA HIS A 37 10.70 9.32 5.12
C HIS A 37 10.22 10.62 4.41
N GLY A 38 9.08 10.57 3.73
CA GLY A 38 8.55 11.75 3.01
C GLY A 38 9.20 11.99 1.65
N ASN A 39 10.34 11.37 1.36
CA ASN A 39 10.95 11.41 0.04
C ASN A 39 10.25 10.41 -0.88
N VAL A 40 9.96 10.85 -2.10
CA VAL A 40 9.33 10.04 -3.14
C VAL A 40 10.29 9.93 -4.30
N GLU A 41 10.58 8.70 -4.73
CA GLU A 41 11.29 8.42 -5.97
C GLU A 41 10.35 7.76 -6.99
N GLU A 42 10.44 8.16 -8.26
CA GLU A 42 9.66 7.57 -9.38
C GLU A 42 10.29 6.28 -9.91
N LYS A 43 10.73 5.43 -8.99
CA LYS A 43 11.34 4.12 -9.24
C LYS A 43 11.43 3.34 -7.94
N ALA A 44 11.49 2.03 -8.03
CA ALA A 44 11.85 1.16 -6.90
C ALA A 44 13.08 0.33 -7.20
N LEU A 45 13.91 0.08 -6.19
CA LEU A 45 15.07 -0.79 -6.32
C LEU A 45 14.65 -2.26 -6.40
N VAL A 46 15.14 -2.96 -7.42
CA VAL A 46 15.03 -4.41 -7.56
C VAL A 46 16.37 -5.03 -7.20
N SER A 47 16.36 -6.00 -6.30
CA SER A 47 17.56 -6.70 -5.83
C SER A 47 17.51 -8.18 -6.18
N SER A 48 18.67 -8.82 -6.25
CA SER A 48 18.73 -10.28 -6.37
C SER A 48 18.37 -10.90 -5.03
N TYR A 49 17.42 -11.82 -5.02
CA TYR A 49 17.02 -12.56 -3.84
C TYR A 49 17.20 -14.06 -4.04
N LYS A 50 17.91 -14.71 -3.12
CA LYS A 50 18.21 -16.13 -3.18
C LYS A 50 17.11 -16.97 -2.52
N VAL A 51 16.50 -17.87 -3.30
CA VAL A 51 15.53 -18.87 -2.83
C VAL A 51 16.12 -20.26 -3.10
N GLY A 52 16.68 -20.88 -2.06
CA GLY A 52 17.42 -22.14 -2.21
C GLY A 52 18.67 -21.93 -3.07
N GLU A 53 18.74 -22.62 -4.21
CA GLU A 53 19.84 -22.50 -5.18
C GLU A 53 19.57 -21.45 -6.27
N PHE A 54 18.34 -20.94 -6.36
CA PHE A 54 17.93 -19.99 -7.40
C PHE A 54 18.04 -18.55 -6.92
N GLU A 55 18.46 -17.66 -7.82
CA GLU A 55 18.37 -16.22 -7.63
C GLU A 55 17.23 -15.66 -8.47
N LEU A 56 16.42 -14.78 -7.89
CA LEU A 56 15.32 -14.13 -8.60
C LEU A 56 15.29 -12.62 -8.33
N PRO A 57 14.89 -11.80 -9.31
CA PRO A 57 14.71 -10.36 -9.10
C PRO A 57 13.52 -10.13 -8.18
N ALA A 58 13.70 -9.34 -7.14
CA ALA A 58 12.63 -9.02 -6.20
C ALA A 58 12.71 -7.59 -5.66
N ILE A 59 11.54 -7.03 -5.35
CA ILE A 59 11.44 -5.91 -4.41
C ILE A 59 11.28 -6.52 -3.03
N THR A 60 12.20 -6.19 -2.13
CA THR A 60 12.17 -6.65 -0.74
C THR A 60 11.75 -5.51 0.19
N VAL A 61 10.97 -5.84 1.21
CA VAL A 61 10.57 -4.94 2.29
C VAL A 61 10.70 -5.67 3.63
N GLY A 62 11.02 -4.97 4.70
CA GLY A 62 11.33 -5.58 5.99
C GLY A 62 12.76 -6.10 6.08
N GLU A 63 13.03 -6.87 7.12
CA GLU A 63 14.37 -7.38 7.44
C GLU A 63 14.31 -8.85 7.84
N THR A 64 15.46 -9.53 7.82
CA THR A 64 15.59 -10.91 8.36
C THR A 64 16.02 -10.88 9.83
N GLY A 65 15.69 -11.94 10.57
CA GLY A 65 16.13 -12.14 11.95
C GLY A 65 15.02 -12.03 13.00
N ARG A 66 15.41 -12.09 14.28
CA ARG A 66 14.45 -12.19 15.40
C ARG A 66 13.52 -10.97 15.46
N GLY A 67 12.21 -11.23 15.42
CA GLY A 67 11.17 -10.19 15.48
C GLY A 67 10.97 -9.39 14.18
N ARG A 68 11.63 -9.80 13.10
CA ARG A 68 11.58 -9.20 11.77
C ARG A 68 10.95 -10.18 10.78
N GLU A 69 10.46 -9.67 9.67
CA GLU A 69 9.85 -10.46 8.60
C GLU A 69 10.25 -9.87 7.27
N LEU A 70 10.89 -10.67 6.42
CA LEU A 70 11.25 -10.24 5.08
C LEU A 70 10.09 -10.51 4.12
N GLY A 71 9.50 -9.43 3.62
CA GLY A 71 8.55 -9.45 2.52
C GLY A 71 9.29 -9.46 1.18
N ILE A 72 8.91 -10.38 0.30
CA ILE A 72 9.54 -10.55 -1.02
C ILE A 72 8.43 -10.50 -2.07
N LEU A 73 8.53 -9.53 -2.98
CA LEU A 73 7.67 -9.44 -4.16
C LEU A 73 8.51 -9.73 -5.40
N ALA A 74 8.31 -10.91 -5.99
CA ALA A 74 9.03 -11.32 -7.19
C ALA A 74 8.74 -10.39 -8.36
N VAL A 75 9.76 -10.10 -9.17
CA VAL A 75 9.67 -9.28 -10.37
C VAL A 75 10.17 -10.09 -11.56
N GLU A 76 9.33 -10.26 -12.57
CA GLU A 76 9.75 -10.73 -13.88
C GLU A 76 10.43 -9.56 -14.60
N TYR A 77 11.76 -9.65 -14.68
CA TYR A 77 12.64 -8.59 -15.15
C TYR A 77 13.66 -9.20 -16.13
N PRO A 78 13.36 -9.28 -17.44
CA PRO A 78 14.16 -10.01 -18.43
C PRO A 78 15.62 -9.54 -18.55
N ASP A 79 15.84 -8.24 -18.36
CA ASP A 79 17.13 -7.54 -18.46
C ASP A 79 17.79 -7.32 -17.08
N PHE A 80 17.39 -8.08 -16.07
CA PHE A 80 17.94 -7.96 -14.72
C PHE A 80 19.40 -8.45 -14.66
N ASN A 81 20.27 -7.62 -14.06
CA ASN A 81 21.66 -7.98 -13.85
C ASN A 81 22.02 -7.93 -12.35
N PRO A 82 22.24 -9.08 -11.67
CA PRO A 82 22.53 -9.10 -10.23
C PRO A 82 23.87 -8.44 -9.88
N LYS A 83 24.77 -8.23 -10.85
CA LYS A 83 26.09 -7.60 -10.63
C LYS A 83 26.05 -6.08 -10.68
N THR A 84 24.97 -5.47 -11.17
CA THR A 84 24.83 -4.01 -11.21
C THR A 84 24.14 -3.51 -9.95
N SER A 85 24.58 -2.36 -9.44
CA SER A 85 23.99 -1.72 -8.25
C SER A 85 22.67 -1.00 -8.52
N PHE A 86 22.19 -0.97 -9.77
CA PHE A 86 21.15 -0.03 -10.22
C PHE A 86 20.05 -0.67 -11.08
N ASN A 87 19.44 -1.78 -10.61
CA ASN A 87 18.23 -2.31 -11.25
C ASN A 87 17.01 -1.58 -10.71
N TYR A 88 16.45 -0.65 -11.49
CA TYR A 88 15.32 0.17 -11.09
C TYR A 88 14.06 -0.15 -11.89
N LEU A 89 12.96 -0.36 -11.19
CA LEU A 89 11.65 -0.59 -11.77
C LEU A 89 10.82 0.71 -11.77
N LYS A 90 10.48 1.22 -12.95
CA LYS A 90 9.66 2.45 -13.12
C LYS A 90 8.20 2.16 -13.44
N PHE A 91 7.94 1.10 -14.20
CA PHE A 91 6.60 0.66 -14.57
C PHE A 91 6.49 -0.85 -14.40
N ALA A 92 5.34 -1.30 -13.94
CA ALA A 92 5.08 -2.72 -13.80
C ALA A 92 3.59 -3.06 -13.85
N ARG A 93 3.34 -4.30 -14.24
CA ARG A 93 2.04 -4.94 -14.22
C ARG A 93 1.96 -5.84 -12.99
N VAL A 94 0.84 -5.78 -12.27
CA VAL A 94 0.60 -6.67 -11.11
C VAL A 94 -0.10 -7.93 -11.60
N GLU A 95 0.47 -9.10 -11.27
CA GLU A 95 -0.19 -10.39 -11.47
C GLU A 95 -0.44 -11.10 -10.16
N LYS A 96 -1.62 -11.71 -10.03
CA LYS A 96 -1.94 -12.62 -8.93
C LYS A 96 -1.73 -14.05 -9.38
N LEU A 97 -0.87 -14.77 -8.68
CA LEU A 97 -0.58 -16.18 -8.92
C LEU A 97 -1.74 -17.06 -8.45
N SER A 98 -1.77 -18.31 -8.92
CA SER A 98 -2.72 -19.34 -8.44
C SER A 98 -2.60 -19.59 -6.93
N SER A 99 -1.42 -19.35 -6.35
CA SER A 99 -1.17 -19.42 -4.91
C SER A 99 -1.77 -18.26 -4.10
N GLY A 100 -2.37 -17.27 -4.77
CA GLY A 100 -2.89 -16.04 -4.15
C GLY A 100 -1.83 -14.98 -3.89
N LYS A 101 -0.55 -15.29 -4.03
CA LYS A 101 0.56 -14.32 -3.96
C LYS A 101 0.61 -13.44 -5.20
N PHE A 102 1.23 -12.27 -5.09
CA PHE A 102 1.44 -11.37 -6.20
C PHE A 102 2.86 -11.50 -6.78
N ARG A 103 3.01 -11.14 -8.04
CA ARG A 103 4.30 -10.81 -8.69
C ARG A 103 4.14 -9.56 -9.53
N LEU A 104 5.25 -8.91 -9.81
CA LEU A 104 5.33 -7.82 -10.77
C LEU A 104 5.93 -8.32 -12.08
N VAL A 105 5.49 -7.76 -13.20
CA VAL A 105 6.12 -7.95 -14.51
C VAL A 105 6.55 -6.59 -15.01
N LYS A 106 7.84 -6.44 -15.33
CA LYS A 106 8.39 -5.17 -15.83
C LYS A 106 7.62 -4.69 -17.06
N ALA A 107 7.37 -3.39 -17.11
CA ALA A 107 6.80 -2.70 -18.25
C ALA A 107 7.69 -1.51 -18.64
N ASP A 108 7.56 -1.05 -19.88
CA ASP A 108 8.36 0.07 -20.39
C ASP A 108 7.64 1.41 -20.32
N LYS A 109 6.30 1.40 -20.16
CA LYS A 109 5.47 2.59 -20.04
C LYS A 109 4.26 2.36 -19.13
N GLN A 110 3.67 3.46 -18.69
CA GLN A 110 2.38 3.47 -18.02
C GLN A 110 1.25 3.37 -19.03
N GLU A 111 0.24 2.56 -18.74
CA GLU A 111 -1.01 2.46 -19.52
C GLU A 111 -2.25 2.82 -18.68
N ASP A 112 -2.14 2.75 -17.36
CA ASP A 112 -3.21 3.09 -16.42
C ASP A 112 -2.70 4.05 -15.34
N ASP A 113 -3.42 5.16 -15.15
CA ASP A 113 -3.15 6.19 -14.15
C ASP A 113 -4.13 6.17 -12.98
N SER A 114 -5.09 5.24 -12.96
CA SER A 114 -6.05 5.09 -11.87
C SER A 114 -5.42 4.61 -10.57
N LYS A 115 -4.24 3.97 -10.65
CA LYS A 115 -3.48 3.45 -9.50
C LYS A 115 -1.97 3.54 -9.72
N ALA A 116 -1.22 3.43 -8.64
CA ALA A 116 0.23 3.28 -8.64
C ALA A 116 0.68 2.14 -7.73
N ILE A 117 1.78 1.50 -8.10
CA ILE A 117 2.50 0.58 -7.21
C ILE A 117 3.44 1.43 -6.35
N ILE A 118 3.33 1.31 -5.03
CA ILE A 118 4.14 2.10 -4.10
C ILE A 118 4.86 1.16 -3.14
N VAL A 119 6.18 1.30 -3.07
CA VAL A 119 7.07 0.62 -2.14
C VAL A 119 7.32 1.53 -0.94
N PHE A 120 6.77 1.16 0.22
CA PHE A 120 6.90 1.93 1.45
C PHE A 120 8.06 1.38 2.28
N ARG A 121 9.23 2.05 2.21
CA ARG A 121 10.39 1.79 3.08
C ARG A 121 10.35 2.64 4.34
N THR A 122 9.18 2.75 4.96
CA THR A 122 8.99 3.61 6.12
C THR A 122 9.86 3.15 7.29
N PRO A 123 10.74 4.01 7.85
CA PRO A 123 11.57 3.65 8.99
C PRO A 123 10.74 3.62 10.29
N ILE A 124 11.42 3.50 11.44
CA ILE A 124 10.85 3.78 12.76
C ILE A 124 11.77 4.76 13.51
N GLY A 125 11.20 5.57 14.41
CA GLY A 125 12.00 6.34 15.35
C GLY A 125 12.68 5.43 16.38
N PHE A 126 13.63 5.99 17.15
CA PHE A 126 14.28 5.20 18.20
C PHE A 126 13.25 4.76 19.25
N ARG A 127 13.19 3.45 19.47
CA ARG A 127 12.16 2.77 20.27
C ARG A 127 10.72 3.04 19.82
N GLY A 128 10.56 3.21 18.51
CA GLY A 128 9.29 3.59 17.89
C GLY A 128 8.61 2.47 17.12
N SER A 129 7.58 2.89 16.41
CA SER A 129 6.84 2.13 15.43
C SER A 129 6.54 2.99 14.22
N ASN A 130 5.93 2.39 13.21
CA ASN A 130 5.31 3.13 12.14
C ASN A 130 3.89 2.62 11.88
N GLU A 131 3.12 3.38 11.10
CA GLU A 131 1.76 3.05 10.74
C GLU A 131 1.44 3.57 9.34
N HIS A 132 0.61 2.83 8.60
CA HIS A 132 0.11 3.20 7.27
C HIS A 132 -1.41 3.33 7.35
N THR A 133 -1.94 4.51 7.04
CA THR A 133 -3.37 4.84 7.18
C THR A 133 -3.86 5.65 5.98
N GLY A 134 -5.16 5.86 5.87
CA GLY A 134 -5.74 6.86 4.99
C GLY A 134 -5.66 8.26 5.63
N ASP A 135 -6.48 9.18 5.13
CA ASP A 135 -6.55 10.54 5.68
C ASP A 135 -7.09 10.58 7.12
N ARG A 136 -7.04 11.75 7.75
CA ARG A 136 -7.74 12.05 9.00
C ARG A 136 -9.22 11.73 8.83
N ASN A 137 -9.76 10.97 9.77
CA ASN A 137 -11.18 10.68 9.77
C ASN A 137 -11.94 11.95 10.19
N PRO A 138 -12.91 12.44 9.41
CA PRO A 138 -13.72 13.60 9.78
C PRO A 138 -14.56 13.35 11.04
N ALA A 139 -14.85 12.08 11.35
CA ALA A 139 -15.48 11.66 12.60
C ALA A 139 -14.57 11.88 13.83
N GLY A 140 -13.35 12.41 13.67
CA GLY A 140 -12.60 13.09 14.72
C GLY A 140 -11.72 12.18 15.59
N PHE A 141 -12.05 12.13 16.87
CA PHE A 141 -11.23 11.55 17.93
C PHE A 141 -11.92 10.38 18.61
N TYR A 142 -11.12 9.45 19.13
CA TYR A 142 -11.59 8.38 20.01
C TYR A 142 -10.80 8.39 21.32
N CYS A 143 -11.48 8.11 22.44
CA CYS A 143 -10.81 7.96 23.72
C CYS A 143 -10.54 6.47 23.97
N SER A 144 -9.27 6.09 24.15
CA SER A 144 -8.93 4.70 24.44
C SER A 144 -9.37 4.24 25.83
N SER A 145 -9.64 5.17 26.76
CA SER A 145 -10.14 4.88 28.11
C SER A 145 -11.65 4.64 28.12
N CYS A 146 -12.47 5.64 27.75
CA CYS A 146 -13.93 5.52 27.84
C CYS A 146 -14.62 5.05 26.54
N LYS A 147 -13.85 4.78 25.47
CA LYS A 147 -14.32 4.25 24.17
C LYS A 147 -15.34 5.12 23.41
N LYS A 148 -15.56 6.35 23.85
CA LYS A 148 -16.42 7.30 23.12
C LYS A 148 -15.66 7.93 21.95
N GLU A 149 -16.42 8.30 20.93
CA GLU A 149 -15.96 9.03 19.76
C GLU A 149 -16.55 10.45 19.79
N TRP A 150 -15.78 11.41 19.31
CA TRP A 150 -16.21 12.80 19.11
C TRP A 150 -15.78 13.22 17.72
N GLY A 151 -16.56 14.09 17.09
CA GLY A 151 -16.18 14.75 15.84
C GLY A 151 -14.93 15.63 15.97
N GLU A 152 -14.83 16.63 15.11
CA GLU A 152 -13.70 17.54 15.18
C GLU A 152 -13.71 18.36 16.48
N LEU A 153 -12.76 18.08 17.35
CA LEU A 153 -12.48 18.90 18.52
C LEU A 153 -11.58 20.05 18.06
N LYS A 154 -12.07 21.28 18.15
CA LYS A 154 -11.24 22.47 17.97
C LYS A 154 -10.52 22.71 19.29
N PRO A 155 -9.18 22.59 19.37
CA PRO A 155 -8.48 23.07 20.55
C PRO A 155 -8.74 24.58 20.66
N GLU A 156 -9.02 25.05 21.87
CA GLU A 156 -8.98 26.49 22.16
C GLU A 156 -7.54 26.98 21.94
N GLU A 157 -7.36 28.18 21.39
CA GLU A 157 -6.06 28.69 20.96
C GLU A 157 -5.00 28.55 22.06
N GLY A 158 -3.95 27.77 21.79
CA GLY A 158 -2.80 27.60 22.68
C GLY A 158 -2.77 26.32 23.50
N ASP A 159 -3.85 25.53 23.56
CA ASP A 159 -3.91 24.36 24.43
C ASP A 159 -3.63 23.01 23.73
N ARG A 160 -2.82 22.17 24.40
CA ARG A 160 -2.84 20.72 24.19
C ARG A 160 -4.30 20.28 24.36
N TYR A 161 -4.84 19.49 23.43
CA TYR A 161 -6.24 19.00 23.49
C TYR A 161 -6.69 18.77 24.95
N PRO A 162 -7.83 19.35 25.39
CA PRO A 162 -8.28 19.41 26.80
C PRO A 162 -8.62 18.04 27.42
N GLY A 163 -8.17 16.98 26.76
CA GLY A 163 -8.46 15.61 27.02
C GLY A 163 -9.85 15.19 26.66
N CYS A 164 -10.12 13.93 26.98
CA CYS A 164 -11.40 13.32 26.69
C CYS A 164 -12.53 14.15 27.33
N PRO A 165 -13.48 14.72 26.56
CA PRO A 165 -14.57 15.52 27.13
C PRO A 165 -15.44 14.75 28.14
N GLN A 166 -15.45 13.42 28.05
CA GLN A 166 -16.23 12.57 28.94
C GLN A 166 -15.52 12.21 30.24
N CYS A 167 -14.22 11.95 30.21
CA CYS A 167 -13.47 11.45 31.38
C CYS A 167 -12.33 12.36 31.84
N GLY A 168 -12.10 13.49 31.18
CA GLY A 168 -11.05 14.47 31.50
C GLY A 168 -9.62 14.00 31.22
N LEU A 169 -9.41 12.75 30.80
CA LEU A 169 -8.07 12.20 30.62
C LEU A 169 -7.48 12.58 29.26
N ALA A 170 -6.47 13.46 29.27
CA ALA A 170 -5.84 13.96 28.05
C ALA A 170 -4.97 12.97 27.30
N THR A 171 -4.32 12.05 28.02
CA THR A 171 -3.41 11.06 27.44
C THR A 171 -4.08 10.00 26.58
N PHE A 172 -5.40 9.87 26.64
CA PHE A 172 -6.14 8.80 25.96
C PHE A 172 -6.94 9.25 24.75
N LEU A 173 -6.98 10.55 24.46
CA LEU A 173 -7.65 11.06 23.27
C LEU A 173 -6.73 10.91 22.06
N LYS A 174 -7.16 10.13 21.06
CA LYS A 174 -6.37 9.84 19.85
C LYS A 174 -7.16 10.24 18.62
N ARG A 175 -6.48 10.87 17.66
CA ARG A 175 -7.08 11.18 16.36
C ARG A 175 -7.31 9.89 15.58
N LYS A 176 -8.50 9.74 15.00
CA LYS A 176 -8.87 8.61 14.15
C LYS A 176 -8.43 8.90 12.72
N PHE A 177 -7.98 7.86 12.04
CA PHE A 177 -7.61 7.90 10.63
C PHE A 177 -8.49 6.92 9.86
N LEU A 178 -8.68 7.18 8.58
CA LEU A 178 -9.30 6.23 7.67
C LEU A 178 -8.39 5.00 7.50
N PRO A 179 -8.95 3.83 7.15
CA PRO A 179 -8.15 2.69 6.77
C PRO A 179 -7.21 3.02 5.61
N PHE A 180 -6.07 2.33 5.52
CA PHE A 180 -5.18 2.47 4.38
C PHE A 180 -5.93 2.13 3.07
N PRO A 181 -5.92 3.01 2.05
CA PRO A 181 -6.79 2.87 0.88
C PRO A 181 -6.26 1.88 -0.17
N GLY A 182 -5.01 1.44 -0.07
CA GLY A 182 -4.36 0.58 -1.06
C GLY A 182 -4.53 -0.93 -0.79
N GLU A 183 -4.47 -1.72 -1.86
CA GLU A 183 -4.37 -3.17 -1.78
C GLU A 183 -2.91 -3.57 -1.50
N ILE A 184 -2.67 -4.22 -0.37
CA ILE A 184 -1.31 -4.61 0.03
C ILE A 184 -0.90 -5.87 -0.73
N LEU A 185 0.17 -5.76 -1.53
CA LEU A 185 0.74 -6.85 -2.33
C LEU A 185 1.71 -7.72 -1.51
N VAL A 186 2.53 -7.08 -0.67
CA VAL A 186 3.43 -7.77 0.26
C VAL A 186 3.67 -6.90 1.51
N LYS A 187 3.93 -7.57 2.64
CA LYS A 187 4.31 -6.95 3.91
C LYS A 187 5.68 -7.45 4.33
N GLY A 188 6.44 -6.58 4.98
CA GLY A 188 7.63 -6.91 5.74
C GLY A 188 7.61 -6.19 7.08
N LYS A 189 8.43 -6.66 8.01
CA LYS A 189 8.57 -6.11 9.36
C LYS A 189 10.03 -5.80 9.65
N ILE A 190 10.27 -4.58 10.11
CA ILE A 190 11.55 -4.11 10.63
C ILE A 190 11.49 -4.05 12.15
N ALA A 191 12.62 -4.24 12.82
CA ALA A 191 12.65 -4.27 14.28
C ALA A 191 13.95 -3.68 14.83
N GLN A 192 13.83 -2.93 15.92
CA GLN A 192 14.95 -2.40 16.68
C GLN A 192 15.23 -3.25 17.93
N GLY A 193 16.52 -3.51 18.18
CA GLY A 193 17.01 -4.31 19.30
C GLY A 193 16.75 -5.82 19.14
N ASP A 194 16.94 -6.57 20.24
CA ASP A 194 16.67 -8.00 20.27
C ASP A 194 15.15 -8.26 20.20
N ALA A 195 14.70 -8.87 19.11
CA ALA A 195 13.32 -9.28 18.87
C ALA A 195 12.28 -8.15 18.72
N GLY A 196 12.70 -6.90 18.45
CA GLY A 196 11.75 -5.78 18.33
C GLY A 196 11.13 -5.33 19.65
N ARG A 197 11.69 -5.77 20.79
CA ARG A 197 11.26 -5.30 22.13
C ARG A 197 11.47 -3.80 22.31
N MET A 198 12.41 -3.22 21.56
CA MET A 198 12.67 -1.79 21.62
C MET A 198 11.77 -1.02 20.66
N GLY A 199 11.45 -1.57 19.49
CA GLY A 199 10.55 -0.96 18.52
C GLY A 199 10.37 -1.85 17.30
N SER A 200 9.27 -1.69 16.58
CA SER A 200 9.04 -2.41 15.32
C SER A 200 8.11 -1.65 14.41
N GLY A 201 8.32 -1.79 13.10
CA GLY A 201 7.51 -1.15 12.07
C GLY A 201 7.22 -2.10 10.93
N GLN A 202 6.25 -1.73 10.12
CA GLN A 202 5.86 -2.43 8.91
C GLN A 202 6.34 -1.65 7.69
N GLN A 203 6.89 -2.39 6.73
CA GLN A 203 7.13 -1.92 5.37
C GLN A 203 6.21 -2.70 4.44
N ILE A 204 5.71 -2.06 3.38
CA ILE A 204 4.72 -2.68 2.49
C ILE A 204 5.00 -2.32 1.04
N VAL A 205 4.54 -3.17 0.14
CA VAL A 205 4.29 -2.78 -1.26
C VAL A 205 2.79 -2.84 -1.47
N ALA A 206 2.21 -1.79 -2.03
CA ALA A 206 0.76 -1.70 -2.23
C ALA A 206 0.39 -1.08 -3.57
N LEU A 207 -0.80 -1.43 -4.05
CA LEU A 207 -1.46 -0.78 -5.18
C LEU A 207 -2.41 0.30 -4.64
N VAL A 208 -2.10 1.56 -4.87
CA VAL A 208 -2.78 2.71 -4.26
C VAL A 208 -3.60 3.46 -5.31
N PRO A 209 -4.88 3.79 -5.04
CA PRO A 209 -5.72 4.54 -5.97
C PRO A 209 -5.30 6.00 -6.13
N LYS A 210 -5.55 6.53 -7.32
CA LYS A 210 -5.44 7.95 -7.66
C LYS A 210 -6.45 8.77 -6.85
N ASP A 211 -6.06 10.01 -6.55
CA ASP A 211 -6.87 11.04 -5.88
C ASP A 211 -7.40 10.62 -4.49
N VAL A 212 -6.70 9.70 -3.81
CA VAL A 212 -7.00 9.31 -2.43
C VAL A 212 -5.78 9.59 -1.54
N VAL A 213 -6.00 10.31 -0.45
CA VAL A 213 -4.96 10.63 0.53
C VAL A 213 -4.61 9.42 1.38
N PHE A 214 -3.31 9.15 1.51
CA PHE A 214 -2.77 8.15 2.42
C PHE A 214 -1.63 8.74 3.26
N ARG A 215 -1.32 8.09 4.38
CA ARG A 215 -0.43 8.62 5.40
C ARG A 215 0.51 7.55 5.92
N THR A 216 1.77 7.94 6.11
CA THR A 216 2.75 7.21 6.93
C THR A 216 2.98 7.96 8.23
N ASN A 217 2.90 7.28 9.37
CA ASN A 217 3.21 7.80 10.69
C ASN A 217 4.44 7.11 11.26
N LEU A 218 5.25 7.86 12.02
CA LEU A 218 6.42 7.42 12.75
C LEU A 218 6.23 7.77 14.23
N SER A 219 6.64 6.87 15.12
CA SER A 219 6.65 7.11 16.57
C SER A 219 8.06 6.90 17.14
N GLY A 220 8.22 7.12 18.45
CA GLY A 220 9.53 7.07 19.13
C GLY A 220 10.26 8.40 19.08
N ARG A 221 11.58 8.37 19.25
CA ARG A 221 12.42 9.58 19.15
C ARG A 221 12.83 9.81 17.70
N LEU A 222 12.35 10.92 17.14
CA LEU A 222 12.55 11.31 15.73
C LEU A 222 13.62 12.39 15.53
N TYR A 223 14.14 12.96 16.61
CA TYR A 223 15.25 13.92 16.59
C TYR A 223 15.02 15.09 15.62
N GLY A 224 13.86 15.75 15.75
CA GLY A 224 13.46 16.89 14.91
C GLY A 224 12.82 16.53 13.58
N LYS A 225 12.78 15.24 13.21
CA LYS A 225 12.10 14.80 12.00
C LYS A 225 10.57 14.76 12.19
N PRO A 226 9.78 15.06 11.14
CA PRO A 226 8.32 14.97 11.20
C PRO A 226 7.85 13.57 11.59
N SER A 227 6.77 13.52 12.37
CA SER A 227 6.16 12.26 12.79
C SER A 227 5.16 11.70 11.78
N ALA A 228 4.71 12.49 10.81
CA ALA A 228 3.78 12.02 9.80
C ALA A 228 3.97 12.74 8.46
N PHE A 229 3.75 11.98 7.40
CA PHE A 229 3.71 12.45 6.02
C PHE A 229 2.41 11.98 5.38
N TYR A 230 1.79 12.87 4.62
CA TYR A 230 0.59 12.64 3.83
C TYR A 230 0.97 12.67 2.37
N TYR A 231 0.30 11.84 1.60
CA TYR A 231 0.59 11.64 0.19
C TYR A 231 -0.70 11.55 -0.60
N ILE A 232 -0.65 12.02 -1.85
CA ILE A 232 -1.70 11.80 -2.85
C ILE A 232 -1.06 11.48 -4.19
N PHE A 233 -1.54 10.42 -4.85
CA PHE A 233 -1.15 10.09 -6.21
C PHE A 233 -2.14 10.74 -7.18
N ASN A 234 -1.66 11.57 -8.12
CA ASN A 234 -2.52 12.30 -9.05
C ASN A 234 -2.60 11.68 -10.45
N GLY A 235 -2.18 10.42 -10.60
CA GLY A 235 -2.06 9.72 -11.89
C GLY A 235 -0.67 9.81 -12.53
N GLN A 236 0.12 10.83 -12.18
CA GLN A 236 1.46 11.02 -12.75
C GLN A 236 2.58 10.99 -11.71
N LYS A 237 2.38 11.65 -10.57
CA LYS A 237 3.34 11.81 -9.49
C LYS A 237 2.66 11.65 -8.13
N ILE A 238 3.47 11.45 -7.10
CA ILE A 238 3.00 11.50 -5.72
C ILE A 238 3.43 12.85 -5.14
N LEU A 239 2.45 13.60 -4.65
CA LEU A 239 2.72 14.78 -3.82
C LEU A 239 2.87 14.31 -2.38
N ALA A 240 3.86 14.84 -1.67
CA ALA A 240 4.12 14.55 -0.26
C ALA A 240 4.12 15.85 0.54
N ALA A 241 3.52 15.81 1.73
CA ALA A 241 3.52 16.94 2.65
C ALA A 241 3.44 16.46 4.10
N THR A 242 4.06 17.20 5.01
CA THR A 242 3.73 17.15 6.44
C THR A 242 2.34 17.75 6.69
N TRP A 243 1.81 17.55 7.90
CA TRP A 243 0.52 18.17 8.25
C TRP A 243 0.58 19.70 8.22
N ASP A 244 1.66 20.28 8.72
CA ASP A 244 1.82 21.73 8.82
C ASP A 244 1.92 22.37 7.43
N GLU A 245 2.68 21.75 6.51
CA GLU A 245 2.73 22.15 5.11
C GLU A 245 1.36 22.03 4.43
N ARG A 246 0.63 20.95 4.70
CA ARG A 246 -0.71 20.73 4.16
C ARG A 246 -1.67 21.85 4.56
N GLN A 247 -1.64 22.26 5.84
CA GLN A 247 -2.47 23.37 6.32
C GLN A 247 -2.01 24.72 5.78
N ALA A 248 -0.70 24.98 5.77
CA ALA A 248 -0.15 26.27 5.37
C ALA A 248 -0.40 26.58 3.89
N PHE A 249 -0.32 25.56 3.03
CA PHE A 249 -0.41 25.73 1.57
C PHE A 249 -1.73 25.22 0.98
N GLY A 250 -2.67 24.76 1.81
CA GLY A 250 -3.95 24.22 1.35
C GLY A 250 -3.77 23.03 0.41
N LEU A 251 -2.79 22.17 0.70
CA LEU A 251 -2.53 20.98 -0.12
C LEU A 251 -3.62 19.94 0.12
N PHE A 252 -4.19 19.40 -0.96
CA PHE A 252 -5.15 18.29 -1.03
C PHE A 252 -6.04 18.07 0.20
#